data_AF-R1FXK1-F1
#
_entry.id   AF-R1FXK1-F1
#
_cell.length_a   1.000
_cell.length_b   1.000
_cell.length_c   1.000
_cell.angle_alpha   90.00
_cell.angle_beta   90.00
_cell.angle_gamma   90.00
#
_symmetry.space_group_name_H-M   'P 1'
#
loop_
_entity.id
_entity.type
_entity.pdbx_description
1 polymer ?
#
loop_
_entity_poly.entity_id
_entity_poly.type
_entity_poly.pdbx_seq_one_letter_code
_entity_poly.pdbx_strand_id
1 'polypeptide(L)' 'MSEQRPLLRVVRGNPSDAELAALTAVVAAASAAKAPEQPKARTSWWGDHATALHKPLHPGEDAWRASGLPQA' A
#
# COMPACT_ATOMS: atom_id res chain seq x y z
N MET A 1 -29.35 -8.39 20.83
CA MET A 1 -29.13 -7.10 20.14
C MET A 1 -27.67 -6.73 20.30
N SER A 2 -26.97 -6.46 19.21
CA SER A 2 -25.59 -5.93 19.26
C SER A 2 -25.65 -4.47 19.70
N GLU A 3 -25.16 -4.18 20.91
CA GLU A 3 -25.00 -2.82 21.42
C GLU A 3 -24.04 -2.04 20.51
N GLN A 4 -24.57 -1.17 19.64
CA GLN A 4 -23.73 -0.29 18.83
C GLN A 4 -23.07 0.75 19.73
N ARG A 5 -21.76 0.62 19.89
CA ARG A 5 -20.94 1.53 20.69
C ARG A 5 -20.88 2.90 19.96
N PRO A 6 -21.16 4.02 20.66
CA PRO A 6 -21.20 5.34 20.02
C PRO A 6 -19.81 5.75 19.52
N LEU A 7 -19.76 6.35 18.32
CA LEU A 7 -18.52 6.84 17.69
C LEU A 7 -17.93 8.06 18.40
N LEU A 8 -18.77 8.89 19.02
CA LEU A 8 -18.39 10.08 19.78
C LEU A 8 -19.25 10.16 21.05
N ARG A 9 -18.64 10.51 22.20
CA ARG A 9 -19.35 10.72 23.47
C ARG A 9 -18.85 11.98 24.17
N VAL A 10 -19.76 12.89 24.49
CA VAL A 10 -19.47 14.05 25.34
C VAL A 10 -19.43 13.58 26.80
N VAL A 11 -18.26 13.67 27.43
CA VAL A 11 -18.07 13.23 28.84
C VAL A 11 -18.33 14.37 29.82
N ARG A 12 -18.16 15.62 29.40
CA ARG A 12 -18.35 16.82 30.22
C ARG A 12 -18.73 18.01 29.35
N GLY A 13 -19.55 18.92 29.89
CA GLY A 13 -20.01 20.13 29.21
C GLY A 13 -21.37 19.94 28.53
N ASN A 14 -21.96 21.05 28.07
CA ASN A 14 -23.22 21.06 27.31
C ASN A 14 -23.00 21.87 26.02
N PRO A 15 -22.39 21.28 24.98
CA PRO A 15 -22.15 21.98 23.74
C PRO A 15 -23.47 22.38 23.10
N SER A 16 -23.48 23.53 22.44
CA SER A 16 -24.57 23.90 21.55
C SER A 16 -24.64 22.95 20.35
N ASP A 17 -25.81 22.91 19.69
CA ASP A 17 -26.01 22.11 18.48
C ASP A 17 -24.98 22.44 17.38
N ALA A 18 -24.62 23.73 17.28
CA ALA A 18 -23.62 24.20 16.32
C ALA A 18 -22.22 23.63 16.60
N GLU A 19 -21.81 23.60 17.87
CA GLU A 19 -20.52 23.05 18.27
C GLU A 19 -20.47 21.54 18.10
N LEU A 20 -21.55 20.83 18.44
CA LEU A 20 -21.64 19.39 18.24
C LEU A 20 -21.60 19.02 16.74
N ALA A 21 -22.29 19.78 15.90
CA ALA A 21 -22.25 19.62 14.45
C ALA A 21 -20.84 19.86 13.88
N ALA A 22 -20.18 20.93 14.32
CA ALA A 22 -18.80 21.23 13.90
C ALA A 22 -17.84 20.10 14.27
N LEU A 23 -17.92 19.58 15.50
CA LEU A 23 -17.08 18.47 15.95
C LEU A 23 -17.33 17.19 15.12
N THR A 24 -18.60 16.90 14.85
CA THR A 24 -19.00 15.73 14.04
C THR A 24 -18.48 15.85 12.61
N ALA A 25 -18.57 17.04 12.01
CA ALA A 25 -18.06 17.30 10.67
C ALA A 25 -16.54 17.09 10.58
N VAL A 26 -15.77 17.55 11.58
CA VAL A 26 -14.32 17.34 11.63
C VAL A 26 -13.96 15.86 11.74
N VAL A 27 -14.65 15.11 12.61
CA VAL A 27 -14.42 13.66 12.76
C VAL A 27 -14.76 12.92 11.47
N ALA A 28 -15.89 13.25 10.83
CA ALA A 28 -16.28 12.67 9.55
C ALA A 28 -15.25 12.97 8.45
N ALA A 29 -14.78 14.22 8.36
CA ALA A 29 -13.76 14.62 7.40
C ALA A 29 -12.42 13.89 7.62
N ALA A 30 -11.99 13.77 8.88
CA ALA A 30 -10.77 13.03 9.23
C ALA A 30 -10.90 11.54 8.90
N SER A 31 -12.09 10.96 9.08
CA SER A 31 -12.37 9.55 8.76
C SER A 31 -12.42 9.29 7.25
N ALA A 32 -12.91 10.26 6.49
CA ALA A 32 -13.00 10.20 5.03
C ALA A 32 -11.68 10.54 4.33
N ALA A 33 -10.70 11.11 5.05
CA ALA A 33 -9.40 11.44 4.51
C ALA A 33 -8.69 10.15 4.08
N LYS A 34 -8.63 9.94 2.76
CA LYS A 34 -7.85 8.85 2.17
C LYS A 34 -6.39 9.12 2.50
N ALA A 35 -5.71 8.14 3.08
CA ALA A 35 -4.27 8.22 3.24
C ALA A 35 -3.66 8.56 1.87
N PRO A 36 -2.68 9.49 1.81
CA PRO A 36 -2.00 9.77 0.56
C PRO A 36 -1.50 8.45 -0.01
N GLU A 37 -1.68 8.26 -1.31
CA GLU A 37 -1.23 7.06 -1.98
C GLU A 37 0.27 6.95 -1.76
N GLN A 38 0.68 6.02 -0.89
CA GLN A 38 2.09 5.80 -0.66
C GLN A 38 2.68 5.33 -1.99
N PRO A 39 3.79 5.92 -2.44
CA PRO A 39 4.51 5.39 -3.59
C PRO A 39 4.71 3.90 -3.34
N LYS A 40 4.39 3.06 -4.32
CA LYS A 40 4.68 1.62 -4.22
C LYS A 40 6.14 1.50 -3.79
N ALA A 41 6.37 0.96 -2.59
CA ALA A 41 7.71 0.74 -2.11
C ALA A 41 8.44 -0.07 -3.19
N ARG A 42 9.59 0.42 -3.65
CA ARG A 42 10.41 -0.32 -4.60
C ARG A 42 10.65 -1.69 -3.97
N THR A 43 10.21 -2.76 -4.63
CA THR A 43 10.54 -4.12 -4.21
C THR A 43 12.05 -4.16 -4.02
N SER A 44 12.50 -4.57 -2.84
CA SER A 44 13.94 -4.60 -2.56
C SER A 44 14.63 -5.41 -3.66
N TRP A 45 15.88 -5.08 -3.99
CA TRP A 45 16.67 -5.88 -4.92
C TRP A 45 16.77 -7.35 -4.48
N TRP A 46 16.65 -7.62 -3.17
CA TRP A 46 16.57 -8.95 -2.58
C TRP A 46 15.27 -9.72 -2.91
N GLY A 47 14.18 -9.02 -3.22
CA GLY A 47 12.90 -9.60 -3.62
C GLY A 47 12.69 -9.67 -5.13
N ASP A 48 13.71 -9.34 -5.94
CA ASP A 48 13.61 -9.40 -7.39
C ASP A 48 13.76 -10.85 -7.88
N HIS A 49 12.64 -11.50 -8.20
CA HIS A 49 12.62 -12.85 -8.76
C HIS A 49 13.42 -12.98 -10.07
N ALA A 50 13.63 -11.90 -10.83
CA ALA A 50 14.45 -11.95 -12.03
C ALA A 50 15.91 -12.35 -11.71
N THR A 51 16.39 -12.05 -10.51
CA THR A 51 17.73 -12.46 -10.06
C THR A 51 17.83 -13.95 -9.73
N ALA A 52 16.71 -14.60 -9.41
CA ALA A 52 16.63 -16.05 -9.16
C ALA A 52 16.41 -16.87 -10.45
N LEU A 53 16.02 -16.20 -11.54
CA LEU A 53 15.78 -16.81 -12.84
C LEU A 53 17.07 -16.74 -13.68
N HIS A 54 17.26 -17.72 -14.56
CA HIS A 54 18.35 -17.64 -15.55
C HIS A 54 18.08 -16.52 -16.55
N LYS A 55 19.14 -15.90 -17.06
CA LYS A 55 19.05 -14.92 -18.13
C LYS A 55 18.37 -15.55 -19.37
N PRO A 56 17.44 -14.86 -20.03
CA PRO A 56 16.82 -15.36 -21.25
C PRO A 56 17.86 -15.72 -22.31
N LEU A 57 17.65 -16.84 -23.01
CA LEU A 57 18.44 -17.21 -24.17
C LEU A 57 18.02 -16.34 -25.36
N HIS A 58 19.01 -15.75 -26.04
CA HIS A 58 18.78 -14.97 -27.25
C HIS A 58 19.16 -15.81 -28.48
N PRO A 59 18.28 -15.91 -29.50
CA PRO A 59 18.63 -16.58 -30.75
C PRO A 59 19.70 -15.77 -31.51
N GLY A 60 20.64 -16.47 -32.15
CA GLY A 60 21.72 -15.86 -32.92
C GLY A 60 22.52 -16.91 -33.68
N GLU A 61 23.29 -16.45 -34.66
CA GLU A 61 24.28 -17.28 -35.35
C GLU A 61 25.26 -17.84 -34.30
N ASP A 62 25.53 -19.14 -34.39
CA ASP A 62 26.33 -19.91 -33.43
C ASP A 62 25.82 -20.02 -31.98
N ALA A 63 24.63 -19.50 -31.64
CA ALA A 63 24.07 -19.60 -30.28
C ALA A 63 23.94 -21.05 -29.77
N TRP A 64 23.66 -22.00 -30.69
CA TRP A 64 23.62 -23.43 -30.36
C TRP A 64 25.00 -23.96 -29.95
N ARG A 65 26.07 -23.57 -30.66
CA ARG A 65 27.44 -23.98 -30.32
C ARG A 65 27.91 -23.34 -29.00
N ALA A 66 27.55 -22.09 -28.77
CA ALA A 66 27.89 -21.36 -27.55
C ALA A 66 27.21 -21.90 -26.28
N SER A 67 26.12 -22.67 -26.41
CA SER A 67 25.39 -23.24 -25.27
C SER A 67 26.19 -24.26 -24.43
N GLY A 68 27.20 -24.89 -25.03
CA GLY A 68 28.05 -25.88 -24.37
C GLY A 68 29.36 -25.33 -23.80
N LEU A 69 29.63 -24.03 -23.97
CA LEU A 69 30.86 -23.39 -23.48
C LEU A 69 30.65 -22.79 -22.09
N PRO A 70 31.67 -22.77 -21.22
CA PRO A 70 31.59 -22.05 -19.95
C PRO A 70 31.33 -20.55 -20.20
N GLN A 71 30.24 -20.03 -19.64
CA GLN A 71 29.96 -18.59 -19.61
C GLN A 71 30.64 -18.03 -18.35
N ALA A 72 31.48 -17.01 -18.50
CA ALA A 72 32.18 -16.35 -17.39
C ALA A 72 31.28 -15.37 -16.63
#